data_AF-A0A521KBT9-F1
#
_entry.id   AF-A0A521KBT9-F1
#
_cell.length_a   1.000
_cell.length_b   1.000
_cell.length_c   1.000
_cell.angle_alpha   90.00
_cell.angle_beta   90.00
_cell.angle_gamma   90.00
#
_symmetry.space_group_name_H-M   'P 1'
#
loop_
_entity.id
_entity.type
_entity.pdbx_description
1 polymer ?
#
loop_
_entity_poly.entity_id
_entity_poly.type
_entity_poly.pdbx_seq_one_letter_code
_entity_poly.pdbx_strand_id
1 'polypeptide(L)'
;MFAAPLALAVLGSALSAGVIYVGPVSSGAPFQQIQPAIDAAQAGDVVIVLPSQPTSAYPGFTLAKPVFVVAATPFFSGATITGIAAGSTAGVSGMIGPLSVENCAGNVIAQRIGGRVRATNAARVHVLDSTLIGIQGYKVGGVCYDAEPALLADSSGVWVANSTLHGGPHTSDCFPLLGAPGIRATNSSLYIARTKSTGADAVVGFAGKLPNGLTATRSTVKYVGGPGSLLMGGSMANAGSPGVGLGLEDQSLAFLGADAYYAAGFVGPNPGPVSLLVDATSQLVQLGSFFPTLASTPPIAKLGTTVSVAASGTSGDLVFTFVALQLGPDLAIPDIDGVAVLAPASAVLFDSGAFDASGAHGFQVAVPNDTALLGLVAFTQSVELSPSTGAFSNPIALPIVP
;
A
#
# COMPACT_ATOMS: atom_id res chain seq x y z
N MET A 1 -4.17 25.86 -22.49
CA MET A 1 -3.24 24.76 -22.15
C MET A 1 -1.83 25.33 -22.14
N PHE A 2 -1.33 25.74 -20.97
CA PHE A 2 0.09 25.99 -20.78
C PHE A 2 0.69 24.65 -20.35
N ALA A 3 1.33 23.93 -21.26
CA ALA A 3 2.19 22.83 -20.86
C ALA A 3 3.30 23.43 -20.00
N ALA A 4 3.45 22.98 -18.75
CA ALA A 4 4.47 23.45 -17.82
C ALA A 4 5.63 22.42 -17.74
N PRO A 5 6.51 22.32 -18.74
CA PRO A 5 7.72 21.49 -18.65
C PRO A 5 8.77 22.07 -17.68
N LEU A 6 8.50 23.21 -17.05
CA LEU A 6 9.49 23.98 -16.29
C LEU A 6 9.58 23.65 -14.79
N ALA A 7 8.61 22.93 -14.22
CA ALA A 7 8.51 22.78 -12.76
C ALA A 7 9.46 21.72 -12.15
N LEU A 8 9.88 20.71 -12.91
CA LEU A 8 10.67 19.60 -12.35
C LEU A 8 12.15 19.95 -12.14
N ALA A 9 12.70 20.89 -12.92
CA ALA A 9 14.11 21.26 -12.90
C ALA A 9 14.53 22.10 -11.68
N VAL A 10 13.59 22.79 -11.02
CA VAL A 10 13.88 23.73 -9.91
C VAL A 10 14.00 23.02 -8.55
N LEU A 11 13.55 21.76 -8.45
CA LEU A 11 13.53 21.01 -7.18
C LEU A 11 14.88 20.32 -6.84
N GLY A 12 15.91 20.48 -7.67
CA GLY A 12 17.14 19.68 -7.63
C GLY A 12 18.25 20.11 -6.67
N SER A 13 18.05 21.06 -5.76
CA SER A 13 19.11 21.46 -4.80
C SER A 13 19.19 20.59 -3.54
N ALA A 14 18.44 19.50 -3.47
CA ALA A 14 18.65 18.47 -2.44
C ALA A 14 19.95 17.71 -2.75
N LEU A 15 20.72 17.41 -1.70
CA LEU A 15 21.95 16.59 -1.73
C LEU A 15 21.89 15.53 -2.83
N SER A 16 22.91 15.50 -3.70
CA SER A 16 23.05 14.52 -4.79
C SER A 16 22.79 13.11 -4.27
N ALA A 17 21.59 12.58 -4.48
CA ALA A 17 21.27 11.19 -4.19
C ALA A 17 22.14 10.29 -5.06
N GLY A 18 22.97 9.47 -4.44
CA GLY A 18 23.78 8.48 -5.13
C GLY A 18 22.93 7.31 -5.61
N VAL A 19 23.32 6.72 -6.74
CA VAL A 19 22.75 5.44 -7.21
C VAL A 19 23.80 4.35 -7.01
N ILE A 20 23.45 3.32 -6.24
CA ILE A 20 24.31 2.18 -5.94
C ILE A 20 23.71 0.92 -6.55
N TYR A 21 24.51 0.15 -7.29
CA TYR A 21 24.03 -1.08 -7.93
C TYR A 21 24.40 -2.33 -7.14
N VAL A 22 23.45 -3.26 -7.04
CA VAL A 22 23.62 -4.61 -6.49
C VAL A 22 23.28 -5.62 -7.57
N GLY A 23 24.12 -6.62 -7.81
CA GLY A 23 23.86 -7.61 -8.86
C GLY A 23 24.81 -8.81 -8.79
N PRO A 24 24.55 -9.87 -9.57
CA PRO A 24 25.47 -11.01 -9.66
C PRO A 24 26.85 -10.56 -10.15
N VAL A 25 27.90 -11.37 -9.90
CA VAL A 25 29.29 -11.06 -10.32
C VAL A 25 29.38 -10.68 -11.80
N SER A 26 28.57 -11.31 -12.66
CA SER A 26 28.54 -11.07 -14.11
C SER A 26 27.91 -9.72 -14.51
N SER A 27 27.26 -8.99 -13.60
CA SER A 27 26.57 -7.75 -13.90
C SER A 27 27.46 -6.50 -13.89
N GLY A 28 28.68 -6.61 -13.34
CA GLY A 28 29.55 -5.45 -13.12
C GLY A 28 29.13 -4.53 -11.98
N ALA A 29 28.08 -4.88 -11.23
CA ALA A 29 27.68 -4.14 -10.04
C ALA A 29 28.79 -4.16 -8.96
N PRO A 30 29.02 -3.04 -8.24
CA PRO A 30 30.04 -2.97 -7.19
C PRO A 30 29.72 -3.86 -5.98
N PHE A 31 28.45 -4.20 -5.77
CA PHE A 31 28.00 -5.07 -4.68
C PHE A 31 27.28 -6.30 -5.22
N GLN A 32 27.51 -7.44 -4.55
CA GLN A 32 26.84 -8.71 -4.86
C GLN A 32 25.68 -9.02 -3.90
N GLN A 33 25.58 -8.28 -2.80
CA GLN A 33 24.57 -8.43 -1.77
C GLN A 33 23.95 -7.07 -1.43
N ILE A 34 22.71 -7.08 -0.96
CA ILE A 34 21.93 -5.86 -0.68
C ILE A 34 22.45 -5.15 0.57
N GLN A 35 22.72 -5.88 1.66
CA GLN A 35 23.13 -5.26 2.93
C GLN A 35 24.41 -4.40 2.81
N PRO A 36 25.52 -4.89 2.21
CA PRO A 36 26.72 -4.06 2.08
C PRO A 36 26.51 -2.77 1.24
N ALA A 37 25.61 -2.81 0.25
CA ALA A 37 25.25 -1.62 -0.50
C ALA A 37 24.46 -0.62 0.34
N ILE A 38 23.51 -1.10 1.17
CA ILE A 38 22.80 -0.27 2.15
C ILE A 38 23.78 0.34 3.15
N ASP A 39 24.77 -0.42 3.62
CA ASP A 39 25.76 0.05 4.58
C ASP A 39 26.61 1.18 4.00
N ALA A 40 26.99 1.06 2.72
CA ALA A 40 27.73 2.09 1.98
C ALA A 40 26.88 3.33 1.60
N ALA A 41 25.56 3.15 1.42
CA ALA A 41 24.64 4.20 1.03
C ALA A 41 24.54 5.33 2.08
N GLN A 42 24.42 6.56 1.61
CA GLN A 42 24.08 7.74 2.40
C GLN A 42 22.56 7.94 2.47
N ALA A 43 22.12 8.78 3.39
CA ALA A 43 20.72 9.19 3.47
C ALA A 43 20.27 9.84 2.14
N GLY A 44 19.17 9.37 1.58
CA GLY A 44 18.63 9.80 0.29
C GLY A 44 19.11 8.98 -0.91
N ASP A 45 20.13 8.13 -0.75
CA ASP A 45 20.62 7.29 -1.83
C ASP A 45 19.60 6.21 -2.24
N VAL A 46 19.80 5.70 -3.45
CA VAL A 46 18.99 4.65 -4.06
C VAL A 46 19.87 3.45 -4.36
N VAL A 47 19.50 2.30 -3.83
CA VAL A 47 20.12 1.01 -4.10
C VAL A 47 19.28 0.30 -5.17
N ILE A 48 19.82 0.19 -6.39
CA ILE A 48 19.21 -0.54 -7.48
C ILE A 48 19.65 -2.01 -7.44
N VAL A 49 18.69 -2.91 -7.27
CA VAL A 49 18.90 -4.36 -7.30
C VAL A 49 18.66 -4.87 -8.72
N LEU A 50 19.72 -5.33 -9.36
CA LEU A 50 19.71 -5.95 -10.67
C LEU A 50 19.18 -7.40 -10.57
N PRO A 51 18.65 -7.96 -11.67
CA PRO A 51 18.13 -9.32 -11.66
C PRO A 51 19.22 -10.32 -11.22
N SER A 52 18.92 -11.15 -10.23
CA SER A 52 19.70 -12.37 -9.98
C SER A 52 19.30 -13.45 -10.97
N GLN A 53 20.17 -14.45 -11.16
CA GLN A 53 19.79 -15.66 -11.88
C GLN A 53 18.52 -16.27 -11.24
N PRO A 54 17.61 -16.87 -12.02
CA PRO A 54 16.18 -17.04 -11.70
C PRO A 54 15.83 -17.88 -10.45
N THR A 55 16.82 -18.41 -9.73
CA THR A 55 16.64 -19.25 -8.54
C THR A 55 17.37 -18.75 -7.30
N SER A 56 18.17 -17.68 -7.39
CA SER A 56 19.01 -17.22 -6.28
C SER A 56 18.32 -16.09 -5.53
N ALA A 57 17.73 -16.40 -4.37
CA ALA A 57 17.25 -15.39 -3.44
C ALA A 57 18.43 -14.58 -2.87
N TYR A 58 18.26 -13.26 -2.76
CA TYR A 58 19.18 -12.46 -1.98
C TYR A 58 18.95 -12.76 -0.49
N PRO A 59 20.01 -12.84 0.33
CA PRO A 59 19.85 -12.89 1.78
C PRO A 59 18.96 -11.75 2.27
N GLY A 60 18.23 -11.99 3.36
CA GLY A 60 17.43 -10.94 3.98
C GLY A 60 18.30 -9.75 4.42
N PHE A 61 17.71 -8.55 4.46
CA PHE A 61 18.44 -7.33 4.78
C PHE A 61 17.66 -6.42 5.75
N THR A 62 18.39 -5.52 6.39
CA THR A 62 17.84 -4.51 7.31
C THR A 62 18.11 -3.11 6.78
N LEU A 63 17.06 -2.31 6.72
CA LEU A 63 17.08 -0.91 6.32
C LEU A 63 16.81 -0.04 7.54
N ALA A 64 17.89 0.51 8.11
CA ALA A 64 17.85 1.41 9.28
C ALA A 64 18.25 2.86 8.94
N LYS A 65 18.32 3.18 7.65
CA LYS A 65 18.67 4.50 7.11
C LYS A 65 17.63 4.91 6.08
N PRO A 66 17.44 6.23 5.83
CA PRO A 66 16.51 6.72 4.83
C PRO A 66 17.06 6.53 3.41
N VAL A 67 17.10 5.28 2.98
CA VAL A 67 17.58 4.82 1.66
C VAL A 67 16.40 4.12 0.98
N PHE A 68 16.39 4.16 -0.36
CA PHE A 68 15.41 3.41 -1.15
C PHE A 68 16.08 2.20 -1.78
N VAL A 69 15.50 1.01 -1.59
CA VAL A 69 15.93 -0.21 -2.27
C VAL A 69 14.92 -0.51 -3.39
N VAL A 70 15.36 -0.41 -4.64
CA VAL A 70 14.48 -0.53 -5.80
C VAL A 70 14.95 -1.66 -6.69
N ALA A 71 14.05 -2.57 -7.03
CA ALA A 71 14.34 -3.66 -7.95
C ALA A 71 14.13 -3.26 -9.41
N ALA A 72 15.12 -3.54 -10.27
CA ALA A 72 14.94 -3.45 -11.72
C ALA A 72 13.91 -4.49 -12.21
N THR A 73 13.92 -5.68 -11.60
CA THR A 73 12.92 -6.75 -11.77
C THR A 73 12.60 -7.34 -10.40
N PRO A 74 11.43 -7.97 -10.19
CA PRO A 74 11.12 -8.59 -8.92
C PRO A 74 12.23 -9.53 -8.43
N PHE A 75 12.63 -9.42 -7.16
CA PHE A 75 13.68 -10.24 -6.54
C PHE A 75 13.18 -10.89 -5.26
N PHE A 76 13.72 -12.07 -4.91
CA PHE A 76 13.33 -12.78 -3.69
C PHE A 76 14.22 -12.40 -2.52
N SER A 77 13.63 -11.87 -1.45
CA SER A 77 14.32 -11.55 -0.19
C SER A 77 13.32 -11.22 0.91
N GLY A 78 13.72 -11.36 2.17
CA GLY A 78 13.00 -10.76 3.30
C GLY A 78 13.65 -9.43 3.70
N ALA A 79 12.87 -8.48 4.20
CA ALA A 79 13.40 -7.20 4.66
C ALA A 79 12.81 -6.77 6.00
N THR A 80 13.64 -6.13 6.80
CA THR A 80 13.23 -5.40 8.00
C THR A 80 13.57 -3.92 7.84
N ILE A 81 12.59 -3.05 7.93
CA ILE A 81 12.78 -1.60 7.94
C ILE A 81 12.54 -1.12 9.38
N THR A 82 13.51 -0.46 9.99
CA THR A 82 13.39 -0.08 11.40
C THR A 82 14.08 1.23 11.74
N GLY A 83 13.60 1.91 12.77
CA GLY A 83 14.28 3.07 13.35
C GLY A 83 14.36 4.27 12.40
N ILE A 84 13.50 4.35 11.39
CA ILE A 84 13.46 5.50 10.50
C ILE A 84 12.94 6.70 11.29
N ALA A 85 13.76 7.74 11.40
CA ALA A 85 13.46 8.92 12.20
C ALA A 85 12.31 9.76 11.60
N ALA A 86 11.62 10.51 12.45
CA ALA A 86 10.58 11.44 12.01
C ALA A 86 11.13 12.43 10.95
N GLY A 87 10.32 12.74 9.94
CA GLY A 87 10.72 13.58 8.81
C GLY A 87 11.61 12.89 7.77
N SER A 88 12.08 11.66 8.04
CA SER A 88 12.83 10.86 7.08
C SER A 88 11.92 9.88 6.36
N THR A 89 12.35 9.41 5.18
CA THR A 89 11.64 8.42 4.39
C THR A 89 12.60 7.32 3.96
N ALA A 90 12.18 6.07 4.11
CA ALA A 90 12.86 4.91 3.56
C ALA A 90 11.88 4.09 2.72
N GLY A 91 12.38 3.25 1.81
CA GLY A 91 11.47 2.43 1.02
C GLY A 91 12.09 1.21 0.39
N VAL A 92 11.21 0.29 0.01
CA VAL A 92 11.53 -0.90 -0.75
C VAL A 92 10.51 -1.06 -1.88
N SER A 93 10.99 -1.38 -3.07
CA SER A 93 10.15 -1.59 -4.25
C SER A 93 10.54 -2.84 -5.04
N GLY A 94 9.54 -3.65 -5.42
CA GLY A 94 9.73 -4.83 -6.25
C GLY A 94 10.30 -6.05 -5.53
N MET A 95 10.13 -6.15 -4.21
CA MET A 95 10.59 -7.30 -3.43
C MET A 95 9.52 -8.39 -3.35
N ILE A 96 9.94 -9.65 -3.45
CA ILE A 96 9.12 -10.83 -3.17
C ILE A 96 9.64 -11.50 -1.89
N GLY A 97 8.87 -11.40 -0.81
CA GLY A 97 9.13 -12.01 0.48
C GLY A 97 8.49 -11.23 1.62
N PRO A 98 8.74 -11.62 2.88
CA PRO A 98 8.18 -10.92 4.03
C PRO A 98 8.86 -9.57 4.24
N LEU A 99 8.05 -8.54 4.47
CA LEU A 99 8.50 -7.21 4.89
C LEU A 99 8.00 -6.92 6.32
N SER A 100 8.92 -6.63 7.23
CA SER A 100 8.62 -6.10 8.55
C SER A 100 9.01 -4.63 8.62
N VAL A 101 8.14 -3.79 9.19
CA VAL A 101 8.36 -2.38 9.46
C VAL A 101 8.15 -2.13 10.93
N GLU A 102 9.21 -1.77 11.66
CA GLU A 102 9.23 -1.79 13.12
C GLU A 102 9.81 -0.51 13.71
N ASN A 103 9.09 0.14 14.62
CA ASN A 103 9.59 1.30 15.39
C ASN A 103 10.06 2.46 14.48
N CYS A 104 9.30 2.78 13.44
CA CYS A 104 9.61 3.85 12.51
C CYS A 104 8.75 5.08 12.83
N ALA A 105 9.37 6.17 13.28
CA ALA A 105 8.68 7.46 13.45
C ALA A 105 8.55 8.24 12.12
N GLY A 106 9.37 7.92 11.14
CA GLY A 106 9.32 8.45 9.78
C GLY A 106 8.38 7.68 8.86
N ASN A 107 8.48 7.97 7.57
CA ASN A 107 7.67 7.35 6.53
C ASN A 107 8.37 6.11 5.96
N VAL A 108 7.61 5.05 5.72
CA VAL A 108 8.09 3.85 5.02
C VAL A 108 7.22 3.60 3.80
N ILE A 109 7.85 3.38 2.65
CA ILE A 109 7.15 3.06 1.40
C ILE A 109 7.49 1.63 0.99
N ALA A 110 6.45 0.83 0.85
CA ALA A 110 6.49 -0.55 0.40
C ALA A 110 5.69 -0.64 -0.90
N GLN A 111 6.38 -0.69 -2.04
CA GLN A 111 5.73 -0.68 -3.35
C GLN A 111 6.00 -1.99 -4.11
N ARG A 112 5.01 -2.51 -4.85
CA ARG A 112 5.18 -3.75 -5.64
C ARG A 112 5.74 -4.91 -4.81
N ILE A 113 5.26 -5.04 -3.58
CA ILE A 113 5.65 -6.13 -2.69
C ILE A 113 4.83 -7.36 -3.04
N GLY A 114 5.52 -8.48 -3.24
CA GLY A 114 4.95 -9.81 -3.28
C GLY A 114 5.22 -10.53 -1.96
N GLY A 115 4.21 -11.04 -1.25
CA GLY A 115 4.42 -11.70 0.05
C GLY A 115 3.62 -11.04 1.16
N ARG A 116 4.17 -10.81 2.35
CA ARG A 116 3.43 -10.20 3.47
C ARG A 116 4.07 -8.91 3.94
N VAL A 117 3.26 -8.05 4.54
CA VAL A 117 3.72 -6.83 5.23
C VAL A 117 3.25 -6.85 6.68
N ARG A 118 4.19 -6.63 7.61
CA ARG A 118 3.90 -6.38 9.03
C ARG A 118 4.38 -4.98 9.38
N ALA A 119 3.49 -4.14 9.89
CA ALA A 119 3.81 -2.83 10.44
C ALA A 119 3.53 -2.85 11.95
N THR A 120 4.55 -2.58 12.75
CA THR A 120 4.45 -2.57 14.22
C THR A 120 5.10 -1.30 14.77
N ASN A 121 4.33 -0.52 15.54
CA ASN A 121 4.79 0.76 16.10
C ASN A 121 5.42 1.67 15.02
N ALA A 122 4.78 1.71 13.85
CA ALA A 122 5.22 2.51 12.71
C ALA A 122 4.26 3.67 12.51
N ALA A 123 4.77 4.90 12.56
CA ALA A 123 3.97 6.09 12.38
C ALA A 123 3.24 6.05 11.04
N ARG A 124 3.96 5.80 9.93
CA ARG A 124 3.40 5.80 8.57
C ARG A 124 4.04 4.76 7.66
N VAL A 125 3.21 3.85 7.15
CA VAL A 125 3.59 2.85 6.15
C VAL A 125 2.66 2.94 4.94
N HIS A 126 3.23 3.17 3.76
CA HIS A 126 2.50 3.20 2.49
C HIS A 126 2.74 1.88 1.76
N VAL A 127 1.68 1.08 1.59
CA VAL A 127 1.68 -0.18 0.84
C VAL A 127 0.98 0.06 -0.50
N LEU A 128 1.76 0.10 -1.57
CA LEU A 128 1.31 0.57 -2.89
C LEU A 128 1.51 -0.51 -3.95
N ASP A 129 0.57 -0.65 -4.86
CA ASP A 129 0.67 -1.49 -6.07
C ASP A 129 1.17 -2.92 -5.76
N SER A 130 0.74 -3.48 -4.63
CA SER A 130 1.31 -4.72 -4.06
C SER A 130 0.34 -5.89 -4.19
N THR A 131 0.89 -7.10 -4.28
CA THR A 131 0.12 -8.35 -4.22
C THR A 131 0.56 -9.12 -2.99
N LEU A 132 -0.19 -8.97 -1.91
CA LEU A 132 0.14 -9.55 -0.62
C LEU A 132 -0.62 -10.86 -0.39
N ILE A 133 0.10 -11.85 0.13
CA ILE A 133 -0.39 -13.17 0.48
C ILE A 133 0.08 -13.46 1.92
N GLY A 134 -0.88 -13.75 2.78
CA GLY A 134 -0.62 -14.14 4.17
C GLY A 134 0.10 -15.47 4.27
N ILE A 135 0.71 -15.74 5.43
CA ILE A 135 1.43 -16.99 5.64
C ILE A 135 0.44 -18.10 5.95
N GLN A 136 0.61 -19.22 5.27
CA GLN A 136 -0.14 -20.42 5.55
C GLN A 136 0.21 -20.95 6.95
N GLY A 137 -0.81 -21.21 7.77
CA GLY A 137 -0.64 -21.90 9.04
C GLY A 137 -0.18 -23.34 8.81
N TYR A 138 0.77 -23.82 9.62
CA TYR A 138 1.43 -25.11 9.41
C TYR A 138 1.61 -25.90 10.71
N LYS A 139 1.98 -27.19 10.59
CA LYS A 139 2.19 -28.09 11.72
C LYS A 139 3.66 -28.52 11.80
N VAL A 140 4.30 -28.37 12.96
CA VAL A 140 5.64 -28.94 13.22
C VAL A 140 5.62 -29.68 14.54
N GLY A 141 5.99 -30.96 14.50
CA GLY A 141 6.09 -31.78 15.72
C GLY A 141 4.77 -31.91 16.49
N GLY A 142 3.62 -31.87 15.80
CA GLY A 142 2.31 -31.92 16.43
C GLY A 142 1.75 -30.57 16.89
N VAL A 143 2.59 -29.52 16.93
CA VAL A 143 2.18 -28.15 17.28
C VAL A 143 1.71 -27.44 16.02
N CYS A 144 0.55 -26.79 16.13
CA CYS A 144 -0.03 -26.00 15.07
C CYS A 144 0.31 -24.52 15.24
N TYR A 145 0.75 -23.91 14.15
CA TYR A 145 1.07 -22.49 14.05
C TYR A 145 -0.04 -21.78 13.27
N ASP A 146 -0.46 -20.65 13.79
CA ASP A 146 -1.53 -19.84 13.19
C ASP A 146 -1.12 -19.32 11.80
N ALA A 147 -2.11 -19.25 10.91
CA ALA A 147 -1.97 -18.50 9.68
C ALA A 147 -1.85 -17.01 9.99
N GLU A 148 -1.16 -16.29 9.11
CA GLU A 148 -0.96 -14.84 9.26
C GLU A 148 -1.68 -14.06 8.17
N PRO A 149 -2.12 -12.82 8.47
CA PRO A 149 -2.74 -11.97 7.46
C PRO A 149 -1.71 -11.52 6.40
N ALA A 150 -2.22 -11.07 5.25
CA ALA A 150 -1.36 -10.51 4.20
C ALA A 150 -0.74 -9.18 4.64
N LEU A 151 -1.53 -8.37 5.35
CA LEU A 151 -1.10 -7.15 6.01
C LEU A 151 -1.50 -7.18 7.48
N LEU A 152 -0.50 -7.07 8.36
CA LEU A 152 -0.69 -6.84 9.79
C LEU A 152 -0.28 -5.41 10.14
N ALA A 153 -1.19 -4.64 10.73
CA ALA A 153 -0.91 -3.34 11.32
C ALA A 153 -1.15 -3.40 12.83
N ASP A 154 -0.12 -3.14 13.63
CA ASP A 154 -0.23 -3.07 15.07
C ASP A 154 0.34 -1.74 15.56
N SER A 155 -0.50 -0.94 16.22
CA SER A 155 -0.13 0.36 16.75
C SER A 155 0.53 1.24 15.69
N SER A 156 -0.02 1.24 14.46
CA SER A 156 0.60 1.83 13.28
C SER A 156 -0.37 2.63 12.42
N GLY A 157 0.14 3.61 11.68
CA GLY A 157 -0.57 4.27 10.59
C GLY A 157 -0.23 3.62 9.25
N VAL A 158 -1.23 3.08 8.53
CA VAL A 158 -1.01 2.36 7.27
C VAL A 158 -1.93 2.84 6.17
N TRP A 159 -1.34 3.20 5.02
CA TRP A 159 -2.02 3.59 3.79
C TRP A 159 -1.84 2.47 2.77
N VAL A 160 -2.94 1.90 2.28
CA VAL A 160 -2.92 0.83 1.28
C VAL A 160 -3.61 1.32 0.02
N ALA A 161 -2.94 1.24 -1.11
CA ALA A 161 -3.52 1.63 -2.40
C ALA A 161 -3.17 0.63 -3.51
N ASN A 162 -4.11 0.47 -4.46
CA ASN A 162 -3.92 -0.30 -5.69
C ASN A 162 -3.41 -1.73 -5.44
N SER A 163 -3.80 -2.32 -4.32
CA SER A 163 -3.22 -3.59 -3.86
C SER A 163 -4.24 -4.71 -3.84
N THR A 164 -3.74 -5.94 -3.98
CA THR A 164 -4.52 -7.15 -3.75
C THR A 164 -3.96 -7.88 -2.55
N LEU A 165 -4.81 -8.25 -1.58
CA LEU A 165 -4.42 -8.88 -0.33
C LEU A 165 -5.24 -10.14 -0.11
N HIS A 166 -4.57 -11.25 0.18
CA HIS A 166 -5.20 -12.55 0.43
C HIS A 166 -4.71 -13.13 1.76
N GLY A 167 -5.64 -13.36 2.70
CA GLY A 167 -5.30 -13.96 3.99
C GLY A 167 -4.64 -15.33 3.86
N GLY A 168 -3.78 -15.68 4.81
CA GLY A 168 -3.10 -16.96 4.84
C GLY A 168 -4.07 -18.12 5.14
N PRO A 169 -4.11 -19.19 4.32
CA PRO A 169 -4.93 -20.36 4.60
C PRO A 169 -4.35 -21.19 5.76
N HIS A 170 -5.13 -22.11 6.32
CA HIS A 170 -4.59 -23.17 7.17
C HIS A 170 -4.43 -24.46 6.37
N THR A 171 -3.42 -25.28 6.73
CA THR A 171 -3.41 -26.68 6.30
C THR A 171 -4.52 -27.46 6.99
N SER A 172 -5.03 -28.51 6.34
CA SER A 172 -6.04 -29.42 6.88
C SER A 172 -5.64 -30.10 8.19
N ASP A 173 -4.35 -30.14 8.52
CA ASP A 173 -3.84 -30.98 9.60
C ASP A 173 -3.83 -30.28 10.97
N CYS A 174 -4.27 -29.01 11.00
CA CYS A 174 -4.26 -28.11 12.15
C CYS A 174 -5.65 -27.64 12.61
N PHE A 175 -6.58 -28.58 12.71
CA PHE A 175 -7.87 -28.32 13.36
C PHE A 175 -7.70 -27.96 14.84
N PRO A 176 -8.42 -26.95 15.37
CA PRO A 176 -9.51 -26.17 14.76
C PRO A 176 -9.11 -24.78 14.24
N LEU A 177 -7.83 -24.54 13.89
CA LEU A 177 -7.36 -23.19 13.60
C LEU A 177 -7.95 -22.62 12.30
N LEU A 178 -8.35 -21.36 12.39
CA LEU A 178 -8.97 -20.58 11.31
C LEU A 178 -7.90 -19.94 10.45
N GLY A 179 -8.16 -19.86 9.13
CA GLY A 179 -7.39 -19.00 8.23
C GLY A 179 -7.27 -17.56 8.75
N ALA A 180 -6.37 -16.78 8.16
CA ALA A 180 -6.18 -15.39 8.56
C ALA A 180 -7.01 -14.42 7.70
N PRO A 181 -7.33 -13.22 8.21
CA PRO A 181 -7.92 -12.18 7.39
C PRO A 181 -6.94 -11.65 6.35
N GLY A 182 -7.43 -10.96 5.32
CA GLY A 182 -6.55 -10.27 4.37
C GLY A 182 -5.78 -9.15 5.06
N ILE A 183 -6.47 -8.34 5.85
CA ILE A 183 -5.91 -7.27 6.68
C ILE A 183 -6.30 -7.49 8.14
N ARG A 184 -5.32 -7.39 9.06
CA ARG A 184 -5.57 -7.26 10.50
C ARG A 184 -4.98 -5.95 11.01
N ALA A 185 -5.80 -5.15 11.67
CA ALA A 185 -5.37 -3.91 12.33
C ALA A 185 -5.74 -3.89 13.80
N THR A 186 -4.77 -3.57 14.65
CA THR A 186 -4.93 -3.43 16.09
C THR A 186 -4.36 -2.09 16.54
N ASN A 187 -5.11 -1.29 17.29
CA ASN A 187 -4.69 0.05 17.74
C ASN A 187 -4.13 0.94 16.60
N SER A 188 -4.67 0.80 15.39
CA SER A 188 -4.07 1.34 14.17
C SER A 188 -5.01 2.29 13.45
N SER A 189 -4.45 3.14 12.59
CA SER A 189 -5.21 3.94 11.63
C SER A 189 -4.94 3.43 10.22
N LEU A 190 -5.98 3.00 9.52
CA LEU A 190 -5.93 2.46 8.17
C LEU A 190 -6.59 3.42 7.18
N TYR A 191 -5.92 3.66 6.06
CA TYR A 191 -6.48 4.38 4.91
C TYR A 191 -6.34 3.49 3.68
N ILE A 192 -7.46 3.07 3.09
CA ILE A 192 -7.47 2.02 2.05
C ILE A 192 -8.18 2.55 0.81
N ALA A 193 -7.53 2.47 -0.35
CA ALA A 193 -8.06 2.90 -1.65
C ALA A 193 -7.77 1.87 -2.74
N ARG A 194 -8.68 1.70 -3.72
CA ARG A 194 -8.52 0.84 -4.91
C ARG A 194 -7.91 -0.51 -4.58
N THR A 195 -8.37 -1.12 -3.50
CA THR A 195 -7.73 -2.28 -2.90
C THR A 195 -8.73 -3.40 -2.75
N LYS A 196 -8.32 -4.59 -3.18
CA LYS A 196 -9.04 -5.85 -2.95
C LYS A 196 -8.41 -6.57 -1.78
N SER A 197 -9.20 -6.87 -0.75
CA SER A 197 -8.77 -7.68 0.39
C SER A 197 -9.74 -8.83 0.59
N THR A 198 -9.22 -10.05 0.67
CA THR A 198 -10.01 -11.24 0.95
C THR A 198 -9.48 -11.98 2.16
N GLY A 199 -10.38 -12.50 2.99
CA GLY A 199 -10.04 -13.49 3.99
C GLY A 199 -9.53 -14.77 3.34
N ALA A 200 -8.82 -15.60 4.10
CA ALA A 200 -8.38 -16.89 3.62
C ALA A 200 -9.56 -17.85 3.38
N ASP A 201 -9.49 -18.60 2.30
CA ASP A 201 -10.43 -19.69 2.05
C ASP A 201 -10.12 -20.89 2.96
N ALA A 202 -11.15 -21.61 3.39
CA ALA A 202 -10.98 -22.83 4.18
C ALA A 202 -10.92 -24.10 3.32
N VAL A 203 -10.11 -25.04 3.80
CA VAL A 203 -10.12 -26.43 3.32
C VAL A 203 -11.28 -27.18 4.01
N VAL A 204 -11.93 -28.05 3.26
CA VAL A 204 -13.18 -28.78 3.58
C VAL A 204 -13.28 -29.30 5.03
N GLY A 205 -14.47 -29.16 5.65
CA GLY A 205 -14.87 -29.92 6.85
C GLY A 205 -15.01 -29.13 8.15
N PHE A 206 -15.09 -27.80 8.09
CA PHE A 206 -15.04 -26.94 9.28
C PHE A 206 -16.39 -26.35 9.69
N ALA A 207 -16.70 -26.35 11.00
CA ALA A 207 -17.94 -25.81 11.57
C ALA A 207 -17.68 -24.53 12.40
N GLY A 208 -17.07 -23.51 11.82
CA GLY A 208 -16.86 -22.22 12.48
C GLY A 208 -16.81 -21.05 11.51
N LYS A 209 -16.46 -19.87 12.03
CA LYS A 209 -16.45 -18.61 11.29
C LYS A 209 -15.16 -18.43 10.50
N LEU A 210 -15.25 -18.32 9.19
CA LEU A 210 -14.09 -18.03 8.35
C LEU A 210 -13.54 -16.61 8.57
N PRO A 211 -12.26 -16.37 8.26
CA PRO A 211 -11.65 -15.07 8.44
C PRO A 211 -12.28 -13.98 7.56
N ASN A 212 -12.25 -12.76 8.08
CA ASN A 212 -12.79 -11.59 7.38
C ASN A 212 -11.85 -11.10 6.26
N GLY A 213 -12.35 -10.25 5.36
CA GLY A 213 -11.48 -9.48 4.47
C GLY A 213 -10.57 -8.55 5.27
N LEU A 214 -11.18 -7.76 6.14
CA LEU A 214 -10.52 -6.87 7.09
C LEU A 214 -11.06 -7.10 8.50
N THR A 215 -10.17 -7.21 9.47
CA THR A 215 -10.51 -7.15 10.90
C THR A 215 -9.80 -5.96 11.55
N ALA A 216 -10.56 -5.08 12.20
CA ALA A 216 -10.06 -3.92 12.92
C ALA A 216 -10.47 -4.01 14.40
N THR A 217 -9.50 -3.89 15.30
CA THR A 217 -9.70 -3.90 16.76
C THR A 217 -9.11 -2.63 17.34
N ARG A 218 -9.88 -1.84 18.11
CA ARG A 218 -9.45 -0.51 18.62
C ARG A 218 -8.82 0.37 17.55
N SER A 219 -9.35 0.33 16.34
CA SER A 219 -8.70 0.92 15.15
C SER A 219 -9.65 1.86 14.42
N THR A 220 -9.09 2.83 13.72
CA THR A 220 -9.85 3.68 12.78
C THR A 220 -9.56 3.23 11.35
N VAL A 221 -10.61 2.97 10.57
CA VAL A 221 -10.49 2.54 9.17
C VAL A 221 -11.20 3.55 8.27
N LYS A 222 -10.49 4.14 7.32
CA LYS A 222 -11.09 4.91 6.23
C LYS A 222 -10.92 4.13 4.93
N TYR A 223 -11.99 3.49 4.48
CA TYR A 223 -12.00 2.76 3.21
C TYR A 223 -12.69 3.60 2.15
N VAL A 224 -11.89 4.27 1.32
CA VAL A 224 -12.35 5.28 0.37
C VAL A 224 -12.84 4.72 -0.96
N GLY A 225 -12.80 3.39 -1.15
CA GLY A 225 -13.31 2.75 -2.36
C GLY A 225 -12.41 2.97 -3.59
N GLY A 226 -12.99 3.23 -4.75
CA GLY A 226 -12.36 3.33 -6.07
C GLY A 226 -12.50 2.07 -6.95
N PRO A 227 -12.23 2.16 -8.27
CA PRO A 227 -12.43 1.05 -9.20
C PRO A 227 -11.71 -0.23 -8.76
N GLY A 228 -12.47 -1.32 -8.64
CA GLY A 228 -11.96 -2.65 -8.25
C GLY A 228 -11.77 -2.86 -6.74
N SER A 229 -12.14 -1.89 -5.90
CA SER A 229 -12.16 -2.05 -4.44
C SER A 229 -13.15 -3.13 -4.01
N LEU A 230 -12.68 -4.06 -3.18
CA LEU A 230 -13.49 -5.13 -2.61
C LEU A 230 -12.95 -5.53 -1.23
N LEU A 231 -13.80 -5.58 -0.21
CA LEU A 231 -13.53 -6.35 1.01
C LEU A 231 -14.41 -7.60 1.03
N MET A 232 -13.80 -8.78 1.01
CA MET A 232 -14.51 -10.05 0.98
C MET A 232 -14.09 -10.96 2.12
N GLY A 233 -15.04 -11.62 2.78
CA GLY A 233 -14.72 -12.72 3.69
C GLY A 233 -14.07 -13.92 2.99
N GLY A 234 -13.44 -14.77 3.78
CA GLY A 234 -12.95 -16.07 3.31
C GLY A 234 -14.10 -16.99 2.90
N SER A 235 -13.88 -17.83 1.89
CA SER A 235 -14.88 -18.75 1.32
C SER A 235 -14.60 -20.21 1.67
N MET A 236 -15.61 -21.07 1.56
CA MET A 236 -15.49 -22.52 1.72
C MET A 236 -16.45 -23.28 0.81
N ALA A 237 -16.05 -24.48 0.41
CA ALA A 237 -16.85 -25.32 -0.49
C ALA A 237 -18.08 -25.95 0.19
N ASN A 238 -18.03 -26.19 1.51
CA ASN A 238 -19.05 -26.96 2.26
C ASN A 238 -19.60 -26.15 3.45
N ALA A 239 -20.58 -26.70 4.18
CA ALA A 239 -21.25 -26.05 5.31
C ALA A 239 -20.30 -25.35 6.31
N GLY A 240 -20.68 -24.14 6.74
CA GLY A 240 -19.97 -23.32 7.73
C GLY A 240 -20.47 -21.87 7.71
N SER A 241 -19.87 -20.99 8.53
CA SER A 241 -20.19 -19.57 8.52
C SER A 241 -19.13 -18.82 7.70
N PRO A 242 -19.52 -18.16 6.59
CA PRO A 242 -18.57 -17.43 5.77
C PRO A 242 -17.96 -16.27 6.55
N GLY A 243 -16.79 -15.82 6.10
CA GLY A 243 -16.17 -14.62 6.64
C GLY A 243 -17.00 -13.41 6.23
N VAL A 244 -16.90 -12.33 7.00
CA VAL A 244 -17.47 -11.04 6.58
C VAL A 244 -16.42 -10.23 5.82
N GLY A 245 -16.84 -9.28 4.99
CA GLY A 245 -15.91 -8.35 4.33
C GLY A 245 -15.16 -7.50 5.35
N LEU A 246 -15.89 -6.91 6.31
CA LEU A 246 -15.34 -6.02 7.34
C LEU A 246 -15.84 -6.44 8.74
N GLY A 247 -14.91 -6.68 9.65
CA GLY A 247 -15.16 -6.85 11.09
C GLY A 247 -14.58 -5.70 11.90
N LEU A 248 -15.42 -5.05 12.72
CA LEU A 248 -15.04 -3.98 13.66
C LEU A 248 -15.30 -4.43 15.09
N GLU A 249 -14.26 -4.35 15.91
CA GLU A 249 -14.23 -4.84 17.29
C GLU A 249 -13.61 -3.78 18.23
N ASP A 250 -14.04 -3.78 19.48
CA ASP A 250 -13.49 -2.99 20.59
C ASP A 250 -13.29 -1.50 20.24
N GLN A 251 -14.37 -0.72 20.20
CA GLN A 251 -14.32 0.73 19.96
C GLN A 251 -13.69 1.12 18.62
N SER A 252 -13.79 0.26 17.60
CA SER A 252 -13.31 0.59 16.27
C SER A 252 -14.27 1.54 15.55
N LEU A 253 -13.72 2.38 14.68
CA LEU A 253 -14.49 3.32 13.87
C LEU A 253 -14.16 3.11 12.40
N ALA A 254 -15.18 2.96 11.55
CA ALA A 254 -14.98 2.89 10.11
C ALA A 254 -15.72 4.00 9.37
N PHE A 255 -15.03 4.63 8.42
CA PHE A 255 -15.56 5.57 7.44
C PHE A 255 -15.50 4.90 6.07
N LEU A 256 -16.66 4.72 5.45
CA LEU A 256 -16.83 3.91 4.25
C LEU A 256 -17.29 4.78 3.09
N GLY A 257 -16.50 4.83 2.02
CA GLY A 257 -16.85 5.55 0.79
C GLY A 257 -18.06 4.93 0.09
N ALA A 258 -18.80 5.75 -0.66
CA ALA A 258 -20.05 5.33 -1.32
C ALA A 258 -19.88 4.19 -2.35
N ASP A 259 -18.66 3.98 -2.85
CA ASP A 259 -18.31 3.00 -3.88
C ASP A 259 -17.49 1.81 -3.38
N ALA A 260 -17.28 1.74 -2.07
CA ALA A 260 -16.64 0.60 -1.47
C ALA A 260 -17.58 -0.62 -1.51
N TYR A 261 -17.11 -1.72 -2.09
CA TYR A 261 -17.87 -2.96 -2.19
C TYR A 261 -17.48 -3.95 -1.09
N TYR A 262 -18.49 -4.55 -0.44
CA TYR A 262 -18.31 -5.51 0.64
C TYR A 262 -19.11 -6.77 0.35
N ALA A 263 -18.48 -7.91 0.53
CA ALA A 263 -19.13 -9.20 0.36
C ALA A 263 -18.79 -10.14 1.51
N ALA A 264 -19.76 -10.96 1.91
CA ALA A 264 -19.47 -12.17 2.63
C ALA A 264 -18.62 -13.10 1.75
N GLY A 265 -17.89 -14.02 2.38
CA GLY A 265 -17.35 -15.16 1.66
C GLY A 265 -18.47 -16.08 1.13
N PHE A 266 -18.09 -17.06 0.31
CA PHE A 266 -19.02 -18.04 -0.24
C PHE A 266 -19.07 -19.31 0.64
N VAL A 267 -20.25 -19.92 0.75
CA VAL A 267 -20.46 -21.27 1.29
C VAL A 267 -21.12 -22.11 0.20
N GLY A 268 -20.32 -22.92 -0.50
CA GLY A 268 -20.77 -23.58 -1.72
C GLY A 268 -21.16 -22.56 -2.81
N PRO A 269 -22.28 -22.75 -3.54
CA PRO A 269 -22.70 -21.81 -4.59
C PRO A 269 -23.34 -20.53 -4.06
N ASN A 270 -23.60 -20.42 -2.75
CA ASN A 270 -24.37 -19.32 -2.17
C ASN A 270 -23.46 -18.32 -1.46
N PRO A 271 -23.60 -17.01 -1.70
CA PRO A 271 -22.92 -15.99 -0.91
C PRO A 271 -23.45 -16.00 0.52
N GLY A 272 -22.59 -15.69 1.49
CA GLY A 272 -23.01 -15.49 2.86
C GLY A 272 -23.97 -14.32 3.03
N PRO A 273 -24.85 -14.36 4.06
CA PRO A 273 -25.86 -13.32 4.27
C PRO A 273 -25.30 -12.04 4.92
N VAL A 274 -24.09 -12.07 5.49
CA VAL A 274 -23.53 -10.96 6.28
C VAL A 274 -22.20 -10.51 5.70
N SER A 275 -22.14 -9.27 5.21
CA SER A 275 -20.93 -8.66 4.65
C SER A 275 -20.16 -7.78 5.64
N LEU A 276 -20.82 -7.37 6.73
CA LEU A 276 -20.27 -6.48 7.77
C LEU A 276 -20.58 -7.04 9.15
N LEU A 277 -19.60 -7.03 10.05
CA LEU A 277 -19.79 -7.33 11.46
C LEU A 277 -19.26 -6.15 12.28
N VAL A 278 -20.14 -5.49 13.03
CA VAL A 278 -19.80 -4.36 13.89
C VAL A 278 -20.29 -4.70 15.29
N ASP A 279 -19.40 -4.72 16.26
CA ASP A 279 -19.80 -4.97 17.65
C ASP A 279 -20.54 -3.77 18.26
N ALA A 280 -21.09 -3.96 19.46
CA ALA A 280 -21.89 -2.93 20.13
C ALA A 280 -21.09 -1.68 20.58
N THR A 281 -19.76 -1.75 20.56
CA THR A 281 -18.87 -0.66 20.98
C THR A 281 -18.27 0.11 19.80
N SER A 282 -18.36 -0.46 18.61
CA SER A 282 -17.78 0.04 17.38
C SER A 282 -18.81 0.82 16.56
N GLN A 283 -18.33 1.65 15.65
CA GLN A 283 -19.17 2.52 14.84
C GLN A 283 -18.78 2.45 13.38
N LEU A 284 -19.79 2.63 12.53
CA LEU A 284 -19.65 2.65 11.08
C LEU A 284 -20.37 3.88 10.56
N VAL A 285 -19.65 4.69 9.79
CA VAL A 285 -20.11 5.91 9.14
C VAL A 285 -20.02 5.70 7.65
N GLN A 286 -21.18 5.65 6.99
CA GLN A 286 -21.26 5.68 5.53
C GLN A 286 -21.10 7.12 5.06
N LEU A 287 -20.18 7.32 4.12
CA LEU A 287 -19.90 8.62 3.54
C LEU A 287 -20.75 8.77 2.28
N GLY A 288 -21.45 9.90 2.16
CA GLY A 288 -22.35 10.15 1.01
C GLY A 288 -21.62 10.49 -0.29
N SER A 289 -20.30 10.67 -0.26
CA SER A 289 -19.47 11.10 -1.39
C SER A 289 -18.49 10.02 -1.83
N PHE A 290 -18.12 10.08 -3.10
CA PHE A 290 -16.95 9.39 -3.61
C PHE A 290 -15.71 10.13 -3.09
N PHE A 291 -14.69 9.38 -2.71
CA PHE A 291 -13.42 9.96 -2.31
C PHE A 291 -12.46 9.90 -3.49
N PRO A 292 -11.62 10.93 -3.69
CA PRO A 292 -10.70 10.93 -4.79
C PRO A 292 -9.70 9.80 -4.62
N THR A 293 -9.52 9.01 -5.68
CA THR A 293 -8.50 7.98 -5.77
C THR A 293 -7.56 8.27 -6.92
N LEU A 294 -6.31 7.82 -6.80
CA LEU A 294 -5.27 8.03 -7.80
C LEU A 294 -4.74 6.71 -8.34
N ALA A 295 -4.43 6.74 -9.63
CA ALA A 295 -3.86 5.66 -10.41
C ALA A 295 -2.75 6.21 -11.30
N SER A 296 -1.72 5.41 -11.56
CA SER A 296 -0.77 5.66 -12.63
C SER A 296 -0.59 4.44 -13.51
N THR A 297 -0.30 4.67 -14.78
CA THR A 297 -0.04 3.62 -15.77
C THR A 297 1.02 4.09 -16.76
N PRO A 298 2.19 3.42 -16.85
CA PRO A 298 2.65 2.37 -15.92
C PRO A 298 2.86 2.91 -14.48
N PRO A 299 2.86 2.05 -13.45
CA PRO A 299 3.10 2.44 -12.06
C PRO A 299 4.56 2.86 -11.78
N ILE A 300 5.41 2.85 -12.81
CA ILE A 300 6.83 3.20 -12.75
C ILE A 300 7.12 4.10 -13.94
N ALA A 301 7.73 5.24 -13.67
CA ALA A 301 8.16 6.19 -14.69
C ALA A 301 9.50 5.73 -15.27
N LYS A 302 9.60 5.57 -16.59
CA LYS A 302 10.90 5.41 -17.28
C LYS A 302 11.35 6.74 -17.85
N LEU A 303 12.65 7.01 -17.84
CA LEU A 303 13.20 8.21 -18.47
C LEU A 303 12.77 8.30 -19.94
N GLY A 304 12.44 9.51 -20.39
CA GLY A 304 12.00 9.78 -21.76
C GLY A 304 10.65 9.19 -22.16
N THR A 305 9.91 8.58 -21.22
CA THR A 305 8.58 8.03 -21.48
C THR A 305 7.46 8.92 -20.99
N THR A 306 6.23 8.61 -21.37
CA THR A 306 5.03 9.27 -20.84
C THR A 306 4.31 8.36 -19.87
N VAL A 307 3.97 8.88 -18.70
CA VAL A 307 3.13 8.20 -17.70
C VAL A 307 1.73 8.81 -17.76
N SER A 308 0.71 7.96 -17.81
CA SER A 308 -0.66 8.39 -17.63
C SER A 308 -1.00 8.37 -16.15
N VAL A 309 -1.50 9.48 -15.62
CA VAL A 309 -2.06 9.56 -14.26
C VAL A 309 -3.55 9.76 -14.39
N ALA A 310 -4.32 9.01 -13.63
CA ALA A 310 -5.77 9.13 -13.60
C ALA A 310 -6.23 9.31 -12.15
N ALA A 311 -7.06 10.32 -11.95
CA ALA A 311 -7.85 10.50 -10.75
C ALA A 311 -9.27 9.97 -11.00
N SER A 312 -9.90 9.45 -9.96
CA SER A 312 -11.33 9.12 -9.96
C SER A 312 -11.99 9.72 -8.72
N GLY A 313 -13.16 10.33 -8.88
CA GLY A 313 -13.89 11.03 -7.82
C GLY A 313 -15.33 11.29 -8.22
N THR A 314 -15.98 12.26 -7.57
CA THR A 314 -17.37 12.61 -7.86
C THR A 314 -17.49 13.36 -9.19
N SER A 315 -18.41 12.93 -10.06
CA SER A 315 -18.62 13.56 -11.36
C SER A 315 -18.95 15.05 -11.23
N GLY A 316 -18.27 15.89 -12.00
CA GLY A 316 -18.45 17.34 -12.01
C GLY A 316 -17.66 18.11 -10.94
N ASP A 317 -17.11 17.44 -9.94
CA ASP A 317 -16.26 18.08 -8.93
C ASP A 317 -14.90 18.47 -9.51
N LEU A 318 -14.30 19.50 -8.91
CA LEU A 318 -12.98 19.98 -9.32
C LEU A 318 -11.90 19.09 -8.73
N VAL A 319 -10.87 18.83 -9.51
CA VAL A 319 -9.70 18.07 -9.08
C VAL A 319 -8.43 18.87 -9.31
N PHE A 320 -7.57 18.91 -8.29
CA PHE A 320 -6.24 19.48 -8.36
C PHE A 320 -5.25 18.41 -7.96
N THR A 321 -4.31 18.07 -8.85
CA THR A 321 -3.29 17.07 -8.61
C THR A 321 -1.97 17.75 -8.34
N PHE A 322 -1.34 17.41 -7.22
CA PHE A 322 -0.06 17.92 -6.80
C PHE A 322 1.00 16.84 -6.92
N VAL A 323 2.25 17.25 -7.16
CA VAL A 323 3.43 16.40 -7.14
C VAL A 323 4.47 16.95 -6.17
N ALA A 324 5.13 16.08 -5.41
CA ALA A 324 6.26 16.42 -4.56
C ALA A 324 7.33 15.33 -4.63
N LEU A 325 8.58 15.65 -4.28
CA LEU A 325 9.66 14.66 -4.18
C LEU A 325 9.73 14.00 -2.79
N GLN A 326 8.94 14.51 -1.84
CA GLN A 326 8.95 14.05 -0.45
C GLN A 326 7.53 14.07 0.13
N LEU A 327 7.32 13.19 1.10
CA LEU A 327 6.16 13.24 1.97
C LEU A 327 6.46 14.15 3.17
N GLY A 328 5.49 14.97 3.55
CA GLY A 328 5.54 15.91 4.68
C GLY A 328 4.95 15.34 5.97
N PRO A 329 4.72 16.18 6.99
CA PRO A 329 3.87 15.81 8.12
C PRO A 329 2.42 15.64 7.67
N ASP A 330 1.63 14.92 8.48
CA ASP A 330 0.19 14.80 8.27
C ASP A 330 -0.47 16.16 8.56
N LEU A 331 -0.98 16.80 7.51
CA LEU A 331 -1.71 18.06 7.64
C LEU A 331 -3.20 17.79 7.43
N ALA A 332 -3.95 17.76 8.54
CA ALA A 332 -5.40 17.82 8.50
C ALA A 332 -5.81 19.25 8.15
N ILE A 333 -6.59 19.40 7.08
CA ILE A 333 -7.13 20.70 6.67
C ILE A 333 -8.58 20.77 7.14
N PRO A 334 -8.98 21.83 7.88
CA PRO A 334 -10.38 21.99 8.27
C PRO A 334 -11.32 21.85 7.07
N ASP A 335 -12.43 21.14 7.28
CA ASP A 335 -13.50 20.92 6.29
C ASP A 335 -13.08 20.13 5.03
N ILE A 336 -11.85 19.61 5.00
CA ILE A 336 -11.38 18.69 3.95
C ILE A 336 -11.09 17.34 4.58
N ASP A 337 -11.81 16.33 4.11
CA ASP A 337 -11.65 14.98 4.58
C ASP A 337 -10.34 14.33 4.11
N GLY A 338 -9.63 13.68 5.03
CA GLY A 338 -8.33 13.06 4.74
C GLY A 338 -7.17 13.95 5.18
N VAL A 339 -5.98 13.65 4.68
CA VAL A 339 -4.74 14.26 5.16
C VAL A 339 -3.87 14.61 3.97
N ALA A 340 -3.42 15.86 3.89
CA ALA A 340 -2.36 16.25 2.97
C ALA A 340 -1.04 15.71 3.49
N VAL A 341 -0.37 14.90 2.68
CA VAL A 341 0.87 14.22 3.06
C VAL A 341 2.03 14.52 2.14
N LEU A 342 1.81 15.24 1.03
CA LEU A 342 2.91 15.80 0.25
C LEU A 342 3.59 16.91 1.05
N ALA A 343 4.92 16.98 1.01
CA ALA A 343 5.67 18.05 1.67
C ALA A 343 5.29 19.41 1.05
N PRO A 344 4.62 20.32 1.77
CA PRO A 344 4.07 21.54 1.16
C PRO A 344 5.15 22.43 0.53
N ALA A 345 6.36 22.41 1.09
CA ALA A 345 7.50 23.18 0.59
C ALA A 345 8.01 22.72 -0.78
N SER A 346 7.71 21.49 -1.21
CA SER A 346 8.12 20.94 -2.51
C SER A 346 6.92 20.51 -3.37
N ALA A 347 5.70 20.68 -2.87
CA ALA A 347 4.49 20.36 -3.60
C ALA A 347 4.22 21.40 -4.69
N VAL A 348 4.07 20.94 -5.92
CA VAL A 348 3.74 21.77 -7.07
C VAL A 348 2.40 21.33 -7.63
N LEU A 349 1.52 22.30 -7.93
CA LEU A 349 0.30 22.01 -8.69
C LEU A 349 0.70 21.52 -10.07
N PHE A 350 0.33 20.28 -10.35
CA PHE A 350 0.80 19.56 -11.52
C PHE A 350 -0.24 19.52 -12.63
N ASP A 351 -1.50 19.32 -12.25
CA ASP A 351 -2.65 19.37 -13.16
C ASP A 351 -3.91 19.81 -12.41
N SER A 352 -4.90 20.33 -13.15
CA SER A 352 -6.20 20.68 -12.60
C SER A 352 -7.30 20.54 -13.65
N GLY A 353 -8.48 20.10 -13.22
CA GLY A 353 -9.63 19.94 -14.10
C GLY A 353 -10.91 19.66 -13.33
N ALA A 354 -11.87 19.06 -14.01
CA ALA A 354 -13.09 18.54 -13.41
C ALA A 354 -13.24 17.07 -13.79
N PHE A 355 -13.81 16.27 -12.88
CA PHE A 355 -14.15 14.89 -13.19
C PHE A 355 -15.26 14.83 -14.24
N ASP A 356 -15.09 13.95 -15.22
CA ASP A 356 -16.06 13.75 -16.30
C ASP A 356 -17.36 13.06 -15.80
N ALA A 357 -18.27 12.75 -16.71
CA ALA A 357 -19.54 12.07 -16.40
C ALA A 357 -19.36 10.69 -15.75
N SER A 358 -18.20 10.05 -15.94
CA SER A 358 -17.84 8.77 -15.32
C SER A 358 -17.10 8.93 -13.99
N GLY A 359 -16.87 10.17 -13.56
CA GLY A 359 -16.06 10.45 -12.37
C GLY A 359 -14.56 10.34 -12.62
N ALA A 360 -14.10 10.37 -13.87
CA ALA A 360 -12.69 10.21 -14.22
C ALA A 360 -12.06 11.53 -14.66
N HIS A 361 -10.78 11.71 -14.32
CA HIS A 361 -9.94 12.80 -14.84
C HIS A 361 -8.55 12.24 -15.11
N GLY A 362 -8.07 12.32 -16.35
CA GLY A 362 -6.81 11.73 -16.77
C GLY A 362 -5.90 12.76 -17.43
N PHE A 363 -4.61 12.66 -17.15
CA PHE A 363 -3.59 13.49 -17.78
C PHE A 363 -2.32 12.70 -18.04
N GLN A 364 -1.50 13.20 -18.97
CA GLN A 364 -0.25 12.57 -19.38
C GLN A 364 0.95 13.41 -18.96
N VAL A 365 1.99 12.72 -18.53
CA VAL A 365 3.18 13.30 -17.94
C VAL A 365 4.40 12.80 -18.69
N ALA A 366 5.11 13.70 -19.35
CA ALA A 366 6.40 13.37 -19.93
C ALA A 366 7.47 13.33 -18.82
N VAL A 367 8.12 12.18 -18.67
CA VAL A 367 9.29 12.00 -17.81
C VAL A 367 10.50 12.45 -18.61
N PRO A 368 11.22 13.50 -18.19
CA PRO A 368 12.41 13.96 -18.92
C PRO A 368 13.42 12.82 -19.10
N ASN A 369 14.13 12.80 -20.22
CA ASN A 369 15.23 11.85 -20.43
C ASN A 369 16.52 12.33 -19.74
N ASP A 370 16.42 12.68 -18.46
CA ASP A 370 17.51 13.21 -17.65
C ASP A 370 17.91 12.18 -16.59
N THR A 371 19.14 11.68 -16.68
CA THR A 371 19.69 10.69 -15.75
C THR A 371 19.78 11.20 -14.31
N ALA A 372 19.75 12.52 -14.08
CA ALA A 372 19.68 13.09 -12.74
C ALA A 372 18.37 12.74 -12.00
N LEU A 373 17.33 12.33 -12.73
CA LEU A 373 16.06 11.90 -12.15
C LEU A 373 16.06 10.42 -11.73
N LEU A 374 17.10 9.66 -12.07
CA LEU A 374 17.16 8.23 -11.74
C LEU A 374 17.12 7.98 -10.25
N GLY A 375 16.23 7.09 -9.85
CA GLY A 375 16.05 6.71 -8.45
C GLY A 375 15.19 7.68 -7.65
N LEU A 376 14.82 8.84 -8.18
CA LEU A 376 13.84 9.71 -7.54
C LEU A 376 12.49 9.01 -7.47
N VAL A 377 11.75 9.27 -6.39
CA VAL A 377 10.36 8.87 -6.24
C VAL A 377 9.51 10.12 -6.18
N ALA A 378 8.72 10.35 -7.22
CA ALA A 378 7.74 11.43 -7.20
C ALA A 378 6.47 10.94 -6.51
N PHE A 379 5.95 11.70 -5.57
CA PHE A 379 4.67 11.44 -4.91
C PHE A 379 3.62 12.33 -5.53
N THR A 380 2.49 11.75 -5.90
CA THR A 380 1.34 12.51 -6.38
C THR A 380 0.14 12.32 -5.46
N GLN A 381 -0.58 13.41 -5.20
CA GLN A 381 -1.77 13.41 -4.37
C GLN A 381 -2.76 14.39 -5.01
N SER A 382 -4.04 14.02 -5.04
CA SER A 382 -5.09 14.91 -5.53
C SER A 382 -5.96 15.40 -4.40
N VAL A 383 -6.50 16.59 -4.59
CA VAL A 383 -7.63 17.09 -3.80
C VAL A 383 -8.82 17.23 -4.73
N GLU A 384 -9.95 16.72 -4.27
CA GLU A 384 -11.27 16.91 -4.87
C GLU A 384 -12.00 17.98 -4.08
N LEU A 385 -12.61 18.93 -4.78
CA LEU A 385 -13.38 20.01 -4.20
C LEU A 385 -14.78 20.07 -4.83
N SER A 386 -15.78 19.95 -3.97
CA SER A 386 -17.19 20.20 -4.27
C SER A 386 -17.64 21.52 -3.62
N PRO A 387 -18.83 22.05 -3.95
CA PRO A 387 -19.37 23.24 -3.29
C PRO A 387 -19.54 23.11 -1.77
N SER A 388 -19.61 21.89 -1.23
CA SER A 388 -19.93 21.63 0.18
C SER A 388 -18.92 20.74 0.91
N THR A 389 -17.98 20.13 0.20
CA THR A 389 -17.02 19.16 0.76
C THR A 389 -15.69 19.23 0.00
N GLY A 390 -14.61 18.84 0.66
CA GLY A 390 -13.34 18.54 -0.01
C GLY A 390 -12.76 17.24 0.50
N ALA A 391 -11.92 16.58 -0.29
CA ALA A 391 -11.22 15.39 0.16
C ALA A 391 -9.83 15.24 -0.48
N PHE A 392 -8.89 14.69 0.27
CA PHE A 392 -7.58 14.28 -0.24
C PHE A 392 -7.58 12.80 -0.66
N SER A 393 -6.93 12.51 -1.79
CA SER A 393 -6.63 11.14 -2.20
C SER A 393 -5.50 10.57 -1.35
N ASN A 394 -5.32 9.25 -1.40
CA ASN A 394 -4.04 8.66 -0.99
C ASN A 394 -2.93 9.14 -1.93
N PRO A 395 -1.71 9.36 -1.42
CA PRO A 395 -0.57 9.59 -2.30
C PRO A 395 -0.25 8.30 -3.06
N ILE A 396 0.14 8.43 -4.32
CA ILE A 396 0.80 7.35 -5.07
C ILE A 396 2.25 7.72 -5.31
N ALA A 397 3.12 6.71 -5.29
CA ALA A 397 4.54 6.85 -5.57
C ALA A 397 4.83 6.48 -7.03
N LEU A 398 5.63 7.30 -7.70
CA LEU A 398 6.10 7.13 -9.07
C LEU A 398 7.63 7.07 -9.04
N PRO A 399 8.22 5.88 -8.82
CA PRO A 399 9.66 5.70 -8.95
C PRO A 399 10.09 5.96 -10.40
N ILE A 400 11.21 6.68 -10.55
CA ILE A 400 11.82 6.96 -11.85
C ILE A 400 12.99 6.00 -12.06
N VAL A 401 12.92 5.23 -13.14
CA VAL A 401 13.91 4.22 -13.53
C VAL A 401 14.47 4.50 -14.93
N PRO A 402 15.60 3.85 -15.31
CA PRO A 402 16.21 4.03 -16.63
C PRO A 402 15.29 3.74 -17.82
#